data_AF-A0A9X0A6D9-F1
#
_entry.id   AF-A0A9X0A6D9-F1
#
_cell.length_a   1.000
_cell.length_b   1.000
_cell.length_c   1.000
_cell.angle_alpha   90.00
_cell.angle_beta   90.00
_cell.angle_gamma   90.00
#
_symmetry.space_group_name_H-M   'P 1'
#
loop_
_entity.id
_entity.type
_entity.pdbx_description
1 polymer ?
#
loop_
_entity_poly.entity_id
_entity_poly.type
_entity_poly.pdbx_seq_one_letter_code
_entity_poly.pdbx_strand_id
1 'polypeptide(L)'
;MASVTTRGRGIGRGRGFGVPKGLARPGETADQQKISSNEKAADQFDLKKVLSDVKDETQVEKISQYISDTNSSTRIKEVVDRLTQRTIIDSDFAPLAAKVANKLCSDESFGNAFRADLLKSTQENYKKRDSIREESASEWNALVCLICELFNHLRAGETPLKPLAGAVHQIMSELLRQGEDGKIEREDENVDCFYMNFRTVGKLLESVNQEKADELVGKIRDTILADNTTAKTRCLLMELLELRAGQWNISKDVERYYSDLLTDIMAKES
;
A
#
# COMPACT_ATOMS: atom_id res chain seq x y z
N MET A 1 36.55 -0.31 -66.41
CA MET A 1 37.22 0.46 -65.35
C MET A 1 37.15 -0.40 -64.09
N ALA A 2 38.22 -1.14 -63.74
CA ALA A 2 39.32 -0.72 -62.87
C ALA A 2 38.81 -0.34 -61.46
N SER A 3 39.28 -0.86 -60.32
CA SER A 3 40.41 -1.74 -60.00
C SER A 3 40.38 -2.09 -58.50
N VAL A 4 40.60 -3.37 -58.17
CA VAL A 4 41.56 -3.94 -57.17
C VAL A 4 41.48 -3.52 -55.67
N THR A 5 41.12 -4.42 -54.74
CA THR A 5 41.98 -5.34 -53.89
C THR A 5 42.65 -4.60 -52.71
N THR A 6 42.66 -5.07 -51.45
CA THR A 6 43.56 -6.13 -50.96
C THR A 6 43.18 -6.70 -49.57
N ARG A 7 43.35 -8.02 -49.45
CA ARG A 7 43.36 -8.90 -48.26
C ARG A 7 44.61 -8.69 -47.39
N GLY A 8 44.53 -9.12 -46.12
CA GLY A 8 45.70 -9.51 -45.33
C GLY A 8 45.36 -10.49 -44.20
N ARG A 9 45.67 -11.78 -44.39
CA ARG A 9 45.67 -12.85 -43.37
C ARG A 9 47.01 -12.87 -42.63
N GLY A 10 47.04 -13.33 -41.38
CA GLY A 10 48.29 -13.71 -40.70
C GLY A 10 48.06 -14.51 -39.41
N ILE A 11 48.25 -15.83 -39.48
CA ILE A 11 48.35 -16.78 -38.37
C ILE A 11 49.83 -16.83 -37.92
N GLY A 12 50.10 -16.94 -36.61
CA GLY A 12 51.44 -17.24 -36.09
C GLY A 12 51.43 -17.86 -34.68
N ARG A 13 51.88 -19.11 -34.58
CA ARG A 13 52.12 -19.89 -33.36
C ARG A 13 53.49 -19.56 -32.75
N GLY A 14 53.66 -19.69 -31.44
CA GLY A 14 55.00 -19.73 -30.82
C GLY A 14 54.96 -20.07 -29.33
N ARG A 15 55.56 -21.20 -28.96
CA ARG A 15 55.77 -21.70 -27.57
C ARG A 15 57.12 -21.19 -27.03
N GLY A 16 57.22 -21.03 -25.71
CA GLY A 16 58.35 -21.57 -24.95
C GLY A 16 59.18 -20.61 -24.08
N PHE A 17 59.62 -21.19 -22.96
CA PHE A 17 60.79 -20.88 -22.12
C PHE A 17 60.66 -19.84 -20.98
N GLY A 18 60.35 -20.35 -19.77
CA GLY A 18 61.36 -20.68 -18.75
C GLY A 18 61.84 -19.59 -17.76
N VAL A 19 61.40 -19.74 -16.49
CA VAL A 19 62.20 -19.72 -15.21
C VAL A 19 62.95 -18.41 -14.82
N PRO A 20 63.21 -18.04 -13.53
CA PRO A 20 63.04 -18.78 -12.25
C PRO A 20 62.31 -18.08 -11.08
N LYS A 21 61.97 -18.93 -10.10
CA LYS A 21 61.75 -18.62 -8.68
C LYS A 21 63.08 -18.42 -7.92
N GLY A 22 63.08 -17.42 -7.03
CA GLY A 22 63.60 -17.49 -5.64
C GLY A 22 65.10 -17.27 -5.41
N LEU A 23 65.42 -16.40 -4.43
CA LEU A 23 66.52 -16.49 -3.45
C LEU A 23 66.31 -15.41 -2.34
N ALA A 24 66.85 -15.63 -1.15
CA ALA A 24 66.35 -15.19 0.17
C ALA A 24 67.02 -13.93 0.82
N ARG A 25 66.28 -13.34 1.81
CA ARG A 25 66.58 -12.59 3.10
C ARG A 25 68.03 -12.15 3.48
N PRO A 26 68.33 -11.27 4.49
CA PRO A 26 67.54 -10.72 5.65
C PRO A 26 67.80 -9.23 6.10
N GLY A 27 67.05 -8.73 7.10
CA GLY A 27 67.35 -7.54 7.96
C GLY A 27 66.11 -6.65 8.26
N GLU A 28 65.44 -6.80 9.42
CA GLU A 28 65.43 -5.88 10.60
C GLU A 28 64.94 -4.45 10.28
N THR A 29 63.86 -3.88 10.84
CA THR A 29 63.42 -3.77 12.25
C THR A 29 61.91 -3.49 12.37
N ALA A 30 61.39 -3.67 13.59
CA ALA A 30 60.02 -3.48 14.06
C ALA A 30 59.35 -2.14 13.67
N ASP A 31 58.04 -2.20 13.37
CA ASP A 31 57.03 -1.54 14.21
C ASP A 31 55.62 -2.04 13.90
N GLN A 32 54.95 -2.53 14.95
CA GLN A 32 53.52 -2.84 14.94
C GLN A 32 52.74 -1.52 15.02
N GLN A 33 52.27 -1.02 13.88
CA GLN A 33 51.12 -0.12 13.88
C GLN A 33 49.86 -0.89 13.51
N LYS A 34 49.06 -1.16 14.55
CA LYS A 34 47.61 -1.37 14.47
C LYS A 34 47.01 -0.28 13.58
N ILE A 35 46.77 -0.58 12.30
CA ILE A 35 45.75 0.13 11.54
C ILE A 35 44.42 -0.47 11.99
N SER A 36 43.92 0.08 13.09
CA SER A 36 42.50 0.15 13.36
C SER A 36 41.88 1.03 12.28
N SER A 37 41.64 0.47 11.10
CA SER A 37 40.59 0.98 10.22
C SER A 37 39.29 0.46 10.80
N ASN A 38 38.84 1.20 11.81
CA ASN A 38 37.48 1.22 12.28
C ASN A 38 36.62 1.64 11.09
N GLU A 39 36.31 0.70 10.19
CA GLU A 39 35.14 0.82 9.33
C GLU A 39 33.97 0.91 10.29
N LYS A 40 33.57 2.15 10.60
CA LYS A 40 32.28 2.42 11.19
C LYS A 40 31.30 1.65 10.33
N ALA A 41 30.70 0.59 10.88
CA ALA A 41 29.50 0.00 10.34
C ALA A 41 28.56 1.18 10.09
N ALA A 42 28.43 1.57 8.83
CA ALA A 42 27.40 2.51 8.43
C ALA A 42 26.12 1.84 8.90
N ASP A 43 25.41 2.50 9.83
CA ASP A 43 24.11 2.08 10.29
C ASP A 43 23.27 1.87 9.03
N GLN A 44 23.13 0.61 8.60
CA GLN A 44 22.35 0.28 7.43
C GLN A 44 20.92 0.60 7.82
N PHE A 45 20.39 1.71 7.29
CA PHE A 45 19.02 2.12 7.58
C PHE A 45 18.08 0.97 7.24
N ASP A 46 17.60 0.28 8.29
CA ASP A 46 16.71 -0.85 8.14
C ASP A 46 15.29 -0.32 7.98
N LEU A 47 14.95 0.06 6.75
CA LEU A 47 13.62 0.55 6.38
C LEU A 47 12.52 -0.44 6.79
N LYS A 48 12.79 -1.74 6.79
CA LYS A 48 11.80 -2.76 7.18
C LYS A 48 11.49 -2.66 8.67
N LYS A 49 12.51 -2.53 9.50
CA LYS A 49 12.37 -2.33 10.96
C LYS A 49 11.76 -0.97 11.29
N VAL A 50 12.20 0.10 10.62
CA VAL A 50 11.64 1.44 10.85
C VAL A 50 10.16 1.44 10.51
N LEU A 51 9.78 0.86 9.35
CA LEU A 51 8.39 0.70 9.00
C LEU A 51 7.66 -0.11 10.07
N SER A 52 8.11 -1.31 10.44
CA SER A 52 7.44 -2.16 11.44
C SER A 52 7.13 -1.41 12.74
N ASP A 53 8.04 -0.53 13.15
CA ASP A 53 7.98 0.20 14.41
C ASP A 53 7.38 1.61 14.29
N VAL A 54 6.87 2.02 13.10
CA VAL A 54 6.21 3.32 12.95
C VAL A 54 5.04 3.39 13.93
N LYS A 55 5.14 4.31 14.88
CA LYS A 55 4.09 4.66 15.83
C LYS A 55 3.97 6.16 16.06
N ASP A 56 5.01 6.91 15.69
CA ASP A 56 5.16 8.35 15.98
C ASP A 56 5.88 9.09 14.84
N GLU A 57 5.91 10.42 14.95
CA GLU A 57 6.53 11.33 13.97
C GLU A 57 8.04 11.06 13.78
N THR A 58 8.74 10.67 14.85
CA THR A 58 10.19 10.38 14.85
C THR A 58 10.59 9.37 13.78
N GLN A 59 9.78 8.32 13.59
CA GLN A 59 10.09 7.31 12.56
C GLN A 59 9.81 7.84 11.14
N VAL A 60 8.83 8.73 10.98
CA VAL A 60 8.53 9.37 9.69
C VAL A 60 9.65 10.34 9.30
N GLU A 61 10.24 11.06 10.25
CA GLU A 61 11.44 11.88 9.98
C GLU A 61 12.62 11.02 9.51
N LYS A 62 12.85 9.85 10.11
CA LYS A 62 13.92 8.95 9.67
C LYS A 62 13.68 8.42 8.26
N ILE A 63 12.44 8.10 7.90
CA ILE A 63 12.08 7.71 6.51
C ILE A 63 12.34 8.88 5.56
N SER A 64 12.01 10.10 5.97
CA SER A 64 12.23 11.31 5.17
C SER A 64 13.73 11.54 4.93
N GLN A 65 14.54 11.47 5.99
CA GLN A 65 16.01 11.55 5.90
C GLN A 65 16.57 10.47 4.96
N TYR A 66 16.09 9.22 5.11
CA TYR A 66 16.46 8.14 4.21
C TYR A 66 16.17 8.48 2.75
N ILE A 67 15.02 9.05 2.40
CA ILE A 67 14.71 9.45 1.02
C ILE A 67 15.65 10.58 0.54
N SER A 68 15.94 11.55 1.41
CA SER A 68 16.74 12.74 1.07
C SER A 68 18.24 12.45 0.87
N ASP A 69 18.81 11.45 1.54
CA ASP A 69 20.27 11.30 1.65
C ASP A 69 20.99 10.94 0.33
N THR A 70 20.41 10.14 -0.60
CA THR A 70 20.95 9.91 -1.98
C THR A 70 20.01 9.08 -2.86
N ASN A 71 19.94 9.37 -4.17
CA ASN A 71 19.15 8.66 -5.19
C ASN A 71 17.66 8.50 -4.82
N SER A 72 17.00 9.65 -4.64
CA SER A 72 15.64 9.77 -4.14
C SER A 72 14.63 8.92 -4.90
N SER A 73 14.76 8.73 -6.21
CA SER A 73 13.79 7.94 -7.01
C SER A 73 13.76 6.46 -6.63
N THR A 74 14.92 5.82 -6.43
CA THR A 74 14.97 4.40 -6.01
C THR A 74 14.46 4.23 -4.59
N ARG A 75 14.80 5.15 -3.68
CA ARG A 75 14.36 5.09 -2.27
C ARG A 75 12.88 5.40 -2.12
N ILE A 76 12.34 6.35 -2.89
CA ILE A 76 10.90 6.62 -2.97
C ILE A 76 10.17 5.33 -3.35
N LYS A 77 10.59 4.68 -4.43
CA LYS A 77 9.95 3.45 -4.89
C LYS A 77 10.02 2.36 -3.83
N GLU A 78 11.18 2.19 -3.19
CA GLU A 78 11.34 1.22 -2.10
C GLU A 78 10.38 1.50 -0.93
N VAL A 79 10.25 2.75 -0.49
CA VAL A 79 9.34 3.13 0.59
C VAL A 79 7.88 2.89 0.18
N VAL A 80 7.48 3.25 -1.04
CA VAL A 80 6.13 3.00 -1.58
C VAL A 80 5.83 1.49 -1.62
N ASP A 81 6.76 0.69 -2.15
CA ASP A 81 6.61 -0.76 -2.27
C ASP A 81 6.49 -1.40 -0.89
N ARG A 82 7.29 -0.95 0.10
CA ARG A 82 7.24 -1.47 1.46
C ARG A 82 5.98 -1.09 2.23
N LEU A 83 5.51 0.16 2.10
CA LEU A 83 4.23 0.59 2.68
C LEU A 83 3.08 -0.26 2.13
N THR A 84 3.07 -0.47 0.82
CA THR A 84 2.05 -1.27 0.13
C THR A 84 2.12 -2.73 0.57
N GLN A 85 3.29 -3.37 0.50
CA GLN A 85 3.49 -4.76 0.91
C GLN A 85 3.08 -5.00 2.36
N ARG A 86 3.46 -4.10 3.27
CA ARG A 86 3.05 -4.24 4.67
C ARG A 86 1.54 -4.16 4.82
N THR A 87 0.89 -3.22 4.13
CA THR A 87 -0.57 -3.08 4.18
C THR A 87 -1.29 -4.32 3.63
N ILE A 88 -0.72 -4.95 2.60
CA ILE A 88 -1.26 -6.20 2.03
C ILE A 88 -1.15 -7.37 3.04
N ILE A 89 -0.06 -7.44 3.80
CA ILE A 89 0.15 -8.47 4.83
C ILE A 89 -0.72 -8.21 6.08
N ASP A 90 -0.91 -6.94 6.43
CA ASP A 90 -1.61 -6.48 7.63
C ASP A 90 -2.48 -5.28 7.28
N SER A 91 -3.77 -5.51 7.02
CA SER A 91 -4.71 -4.46 6.62
C SER A 91 -4.94 -3.42 7.69
N ASP A 92 -4.70 -3.75 8.97
CA ASP A 92 -4.85 -2.80 10.09
C ASP A 92 -3.76 -1.72 10.04
N PHE A 93 -2.68 -1.95 9.28
CA PHE A 93 -1.66 -0.94 9.02
C PHE A 93 -2.11 0.15 8.02
N ALA A 94 -3.17 -0.07 7.23
CA ALA A 94 -3.60 0.85 6.18
C ALA A 94 -3.79 2.32 6.63
N PRO A 95 -4.45 2.61 7.78
CA PRO A 95 -4.64 3.99 8.24
C PRO A 95 -3.31 4.66 8.58
N LEU A 96 -2.38 3.91 9.18
CA LEU A 96 -1.05 4.42 9.50
C LEU A 96 -0.21 4.61 8.24
N ALA A 97 -0.24 3.66 7.31
CA ALA A 97 0.44 3.76 6.01
C ALA A 97 0.02 5.03 5.27
N ALA A 98 -1.28 5.33 5.25
CA ALA A 98 -1.81 6.51 4.59
C ALA A 98 -1.43 7.82 5.29
N LYS A 99 -1.39 7.86 6.63
CA LYS A 99 -0.89 9.01 7.40
C LYS A 99 0.59 9.28 7.14
N VAL A 100 1.42 8.24 7.14
CA VAL A 100 2.85 8.32 6.79
C VAL A 100 3.00 8.83 5.36
N ALA A 101 2.26 8.23 4.42
CA ALA A 101 2.29 8.64 3.03
C ALA A 101 1.89 10.11 2.84
N ASN A 102 0.85 10.56 3.55
CA ASN A 102 0.44 11.96 3.51
C ASN A 102 1.54 12.90 4.00
N LYS A 103 2.21 12.56 5.11
CA LYS A 103 3.32 13.36 5.65
C LYS A 103 4.51 13.40 4.69
N LEU A 104 4.87 12.27 4.09
CA LEU A 104 5.94 12.20 3.07
C LEU A 104 5.59 12.99 1.80
N CYS A 105 4.31 12.99 1.40
CA CYS A 105 3.82 13.80 0.29
C CYS A 105 3.89 15.32 0.53
N SER A 106 4.06 15.75 1.79
CA SER A 106 4.22 17.15 2.19
C SER A 106 5.67 17.63 2.19
N ASP A 107 6.65 16.75 2.00
CA ASP A 107 8.05 17.14 1.93
C ASP A 107 8.33 17.98 0.68
N GLU A 108 8.99 19.13 0.85
CA GLU A 108 9.25 20.08 -0.24
C GLU A 108 10.28 19.56 -1.26
N SER A 109 11.19 18.67 -0.83
CA SER A 109 12.30 18.18 -1.65
C SER A 109 11.89 17.01 -2.54
N PHE A 110 11.08 16.08 -2.02
CA PHE A 110 10.73 14.85 -2.73
C PHE A 110 9.22 14.55 -2.76
N GLY A 111 8.38 15.26 -2.01
CA GLY A 111 6.98 14.89 -1.79
C GLY A 111 6.14 14.79 -3.06
N ASN A 112 6.43 15.59 -4.09
CA ASN A 112 5.79 15.48 -5.40
C ASN A 112 6.16 14.19 -6.14
N ALA A 113 7.44 13.81 -6.13
CA ALA A 113 7.90 12.56 -6.73
C ALA A 113 7.36 11.35 -5.96
N PHE A 114 7.35 11.42 -4.62
CA PHE A 114 6.77 10.39 -3.77
C PHE A 114 5.27 10.20 -4.05
N ARG A 115 4.50 11.29 -4.11
CA ARG A 115 3.06 11.25 -4.44
C ARG A 115 2.82 10.60 -5.81
N ALA A 116 3.63 10.96 -6.81
CA ALA A 116 3.50 10.40 -8.16
C ALA A 116 3.75 8.89 -8.19
N ASP A 117 4.82 8.42 -7.54
CA ASP A 117 5.14 6.99 -7.49
C ASP A 117 4.13 6.19 -6.66
N LEU A 118 3.66 6.75 -5.54
CA LEU A 118 2.59 6.17 -4.72
C LEU A 118 1.31 5.98 -5.53
N LEU A 119 0.80 7.04 -6.17
CA LEU A 119 -0.42 6.96 -6.97
C LEU A 119 -0.27 6.02 -8.16
N LYS A 120 0.91 5.97 -8.77
CA LYS A 120 1.21 5.01 -9.85
C LYS A 120 1.14 3.57 -9.34
N SER A 121 1.81 3.26 -8.24
CA SER A 121 1.79 1.92 -7.63
C SER A 121 0.37 1.51 -7.21
N THR A 122 -0.38 2.42 -6.56
CA THR A 122 -1.79 2.18 -6.21
C THR A 122 -2.64 1.93 -7.45
N GLN A 123 -2.46 2.70 -8.52
CA GLN A 123 -3.20 2.51 -9.77
C GLN A 123 -2.85 1.17 -10.46
N GLU A 124 -1.60 0.75 -10.43
CA GLU A 124 -1.16 -0.55 -10.99
C GLU A 124 -1.82 -1.72 -10.24
N ASN A 125 -1.92 -1.66 -8.92
CA ASN A 125 -2.64 -2.65 -8.11
C ASN A 125 -4.15 -2.60 -8.38
N TYR A 126 -4.75 -1.40 -8.44
CA TYR A 126 -6.17 -1.22 -8.75
C TYR A 126 -6.57 -1.81 -10.12
N LYS A 127 -5.71 -1.69 -11.13
CA LYS A 127 -5.94 -2.28 -12.46
C LYS A 127 -5.96 -3.80 -12.45
N LYS A 128 -5.30 -4.44 -11.48
CA LYS A 128 -5.25 -5.90 -11.30
C LYS A 128 -6.29 -6.43 -10.31
N ARG A 129 -7.17 -5.56 -9.79
CA ARG A 129 -8.07 -5.90 -8.68
C ARG A 129 -8.97 -7.11 -8.94
N ASP A 130 -9.41 -7.33 -10.17
CA ASP A 130 -10.26 -8.48 -10.49
C ASP A 130 -9.50 -9.80 -10.29
N SER A 131 -8.23 -9.88 -10.72
CA SER A 131 -7.37 -11.05 -10.47
C SER A 131 -7.01 -11.18 -9.00
N ILE A 132 -6.68 -10.08 -8.30
CA ILE A 132 -6.43 -10.10 -6.85
C ILE A 132 -7.65 -10.64 -6.09
N ARG A 133 -8.87 -10.18 -6.45
CA ARG A 133 -10.13 -10.63 -5.83
C ARG A 133 -10.46 -12.09 -6.12
N GLU A 134 -10.07 -12.60 -7.28
CA GLU A 134 -10.23 -14.02 -7.63
C GLU A 134 -9.22 -14.91 -6.89
N GLU A 135 -8.00 -14.43 -6.69
CA GLU A 135 -6.88 -15.17 -6.10
C GLU A 135 -6.92 -15.17 -4.57
N SER A 136 -7.23 -14.03 -3.94
CA SER A 136 -7.15 -13.86 -2.48
C SER A 136 -8.10 -12.79 -1.96
N ALA A 137 -9.09 -13.22 -1.14
CA ALA A 137 -10.03 -12.30 -0.48
C ALA A 137 -9.32 -11.36 0.52
N SER A 138 -8.29 -11.85 1.22
CA SER A 138 -7.54 -11.03 2.17
C SER A 138 -6.71 -9.95 1.47
N GLU A 139 -6.04 -10.27 0.37
CA GLU A 139 -5.29 -9.28 -0.42
C GLU A 139 -6.22 -8.26 -1.08
N TRP A 140 -7.40 -8.70 -1.53
CA TRP A 140 -8.44 -7.81 -2.03
C TRP A 140 -8.89 -6.83 -0.94
N ASN A 141 -9.26 -7.33 0.24
CA ASN A 141 -9.65 -6.49 1.37
C ASN A 141 -8.55 -5.51 1.77
N ALA A 142 -7.30 -5.97 1.80
CA ALA A 142 -6.17 -5.10 2.10
C ALA A 142 -5.97 -3.99 1.05
N LEU A 143 -6.17 -4.30 -0.24
CA LEU A 143 -6.14 -3.30 -1.31
C LEU A 143 -7.29 -2.29 -1.17
N VAL A 144 -8.50 -2.74 -0.82
CA VAL A 144 -9.64 -1.86 -0.52
C VAL A 144 -9.28 -0.90 0.62
N CYS A 145 -8.80 -1.44 1.75
CA CYS A 145 -8.41 -0.65 2.92
C CYS A 145 -7.34 0.37 2.56
N LEU A 146 -6.30 -0.04 1.82
CA LEU A 146 -5.24 0.87 1.38
C LEU A 146 -5.80 2.03 0.54
N ILE A 147 -6.62 1.75 -0.47
CA ILE A 147 -7.16 2.78 -1.37
C ILE A 147 -8.10 3.73 -0.61
N CYS A 148 -8.94 3.20 0.28
CA CYS A 148 -9.84 4.00 1.11
C CYS A 148 -9.07 4.89 2.08
N GLU A 149 -8.04 4.36 2.76
CA GLU A 149 -7.25 5.16 3.69
C GLU A 149 -6.37 6.20 2.98
N LEU A 150 -5.83 5.87 1.80
CA LEU A 150 -5.14 6.87 0.97
C LEU A 150 -6.10 7.99 0.55
N PHE A 151 -7.34 7.69 0.19
CA PHE A 151 -8.35 8.71 -0.08
C PHE A 151 -8.70 9.52 1.19
N ASN A 152 -8.85 8.83 2.32
CA ASN A 152 -9.15 9.44 3.61
C ASN A 152 -8.07 10.43 4.06
N HIS A 153 -6.79 10.14 3.82
CA HIS A 153 -5.67 10.91 4.36
C HIS A 153 -4.92 11.78 3.36
N LEU A 154 -4.75 11.37 2.11
CA LEU A 154 -3.94 12.14 1.16
C LEU A 154 -4.60 13.47 0.81
N ARG A 155 -3.79 14.53 0.81
CA ARG A 155 -4.24 15.87 0.44
C ARG A 155 -3.33 16.54 -0.61
N ALA A 156 -3.96 17.43 -1.38
CA ALA A 156 -3.30 18.50 -2.14
C ALA A 156 -3.69 19.83 -1.48
N GLY A 157 -2.81 20.37 -0.64
CA GLY A 157 -3.18 21.44 0.30
C GLY A 157 -4.22 20.94 1.29
N GLU A 158 -5.34 21.64 1.42
CA GLU A 158 -6.48 21.24 2.26
C GLU A 158 -7.48 20.33 1.55
N THR A 159 -7.29 20.06 0.25
CA THR A 159 -8.28 19.36 -0.57
C THR A 159 -7.98 17.86 -0.69
N PRO A 160 -9.00 16.99 -0.63
CA PRO A 160 -8.85 15.55 -0.91
C PRO A 160 -8.40 15.30 -2.35
N LEU A 161 -7.64 14.23 -2.56
CA LEU A 161 -7.25 13.80 -3.91
C LEU A 161 -8.45 13.21 -4.66
N LYS A 162 -9.20 14.09 -5.34
CA LYS A 162 -10.34 13.74 -6.20
C LYS A 162 -10.08 12.59 -7.19
N PRO A 163 -8.87 12.39 -7.77
CA PRO A 163 -8.60 11.25 -8.64
C PRO A 163 -8.85 9.88 -8.00
N LEU A 164 -8.78 9.75 -6.66
CA LEU A 164 -9.05 8.50 -5.95
C LEU A 164 -10.55 8.25 -5.72
N ALA A 165 -11.38 9.30 -5.70
CA ALA A 165 -12.81 9.17 -5.37
C ALA A 165 -13.55 8.22 -6.33
N GLY A 166 -13.23 8.27 -7.62
CA GLY A 166 -13.82 7.36 -8.61
C GLY A 166 -13.45 5.90 -8.37
N ALA A 167 -12.20 5.63 -8.00
CA ALA A 167 -11.74 4.27 -7.67
C ALA A 167 -12.40 3.76 -6.39
N VAL A 168 -12.48 4.59 -5.35
CA VAL A 168 -13.16 4.24 -4.09
C VAL A 168 -14.64 3.93 -4.35
N HIS A 169 -15.36 4.79 -5.09
CA HIS A 169 -16.75 4.53 -5.43
C HIS A 169 -16.93 3.19 -6.16
N GLN A 170 -16.07 2.91 -7.15
CA GLN A 170 -16.13 1.68 -7.92
C GLN A 170 -15.90 0.44 -7.03
N ILE A 171 -14.90 0.47 -6.15
CA ILE A 171 -14.62 -0.62 -5.20
C ILE A 171 -15.80 -0.84 -4.27
N MET A 172 -16.34 0.23 -3.67
CA MET A 172 -17.51 0.17 -2.80
C MET A 172 -18.71 -0.45 -3.52
N SER A 173 -18.92 -0.06 -4.78
CA SER A 173 -19.96 -0.62 -5.63
C SER A 173 -19.76 -2.10 -5.97
N GLU A 174 -18.51 -2.55 -6.06
CA GLU A 174 -18.13 -3.94 -6.34
C GLU A 174 -18.29 -4.84 -5.10
N LEU A 175 -18.03 -4.32 -3.88
CA LEU A 175 -18.22 -5.06 -2.63
C LEU A 175 -19.69 -5.39 -2.36
N LEU A 176 -20.61 -4.48 -2.71
CA LEU A 176 -22.06 -4.72 -2.60
C LEU A 176 -22.65 -5.46 -3.81
N ARG A 177 -21.84 -5.90 -4.77
CA ARG A 177 -22.35 -6.61 -5.94
C ARG A 177 -22.82 -7.99 -5.53
N GLN A 178 -24.11 -8.24 -5.66
CA GLN A 178 -24.66 -9.59 -5.57
C GLN A 178 -24.04 -10.47 -6.65
N GLY A 179 -23.46 -11.61 -6.25
CA GLY A 179 -22.86 -12.53 -7.20
C GLY A 179 -23.93 -13.26 -8.01
N GLU A 180 -23.72 -13.41 -9.32
CA GLU A 180 -24.55 -14.28 -10.17
C GLU A 180 -24.41 -15.78 -9.79
N ASP A 181 -23.36 -16.13 -9.03
CA ASP A 181 -22.92 -17.52 -8.78
C ASP A 181 -23.19 -18.06 -7.37
N GLY A 182 -24.02 -17.42 -6.54
CA GLY A 182 -24.50 -18.02 -5.28
C GLY A 182 -23.42 -18.37 -4.23
N LYS A 183 -22.21 -17.80 -4.32
CA LYS A 183 -21.13 -18.00 -3.34
C LYS A 183 -21.30 -17.08 -2.13
N ILE A 184 -22.24 -17.45 -1.26
CA ILE A 184 -22.65 -16.70 -0.05
C ILE A 184 -21.44 -16.42 0.88
N GLU A 185 -20.46 -17.33 0.97
CA GLU A 185 -19.31 -17.19 1.89
C GLU A 185 -18.47 -15.93 1.66
N ARG A 186 -18.41 -15.41 0.43
CA ARG A 186 -17.70 -14.15 0.14
C ARG A 186 -18.55 -12.91 0.31
N GLU A 187 -19.86 -13.06 0.43
CA GLU A 187 -20.79 -11.93 0.58
C GLU A 187 -20.60 -11.26 1.94
N ASP A 188 -20.57 -12.05 3.03
CA ASP A 188 -20.39 -11.50 4.38
C ASP A 188 -19.01 -10.82 4.55
N GLU A 189 -17.92 -11.39 4.03
CA GLU A 189 -16.60 -10.76 4.06
C GLU A 189 -16.56 -9.44 3.27
N ASN A 190 -17.22 -9.39 2.11
CA ASN A 190 -17.31 -8.18 1.31
C ASN A 190 -18.13 -7.09 2.02
N VAL A 191 -19.23 -7.48 2.68
CA VAL A 191 -20.08 -6.56 3.45
C VAL A 191 -19.33 -6.01 4.66
N ASP A 192 -18.57 -6.85 5.39
CA ASP A 192 -17.72 -6.39 6.49
C ASP A 192 -16.69 -5.35 6.00
N CYS A 193 -16.01 -5.67 4.89
CA CYS A 193 -15.03 -4.77 4.27
C CYS A 193 -15.67 -3.46 3.79
N PHE A 194 -16.85 -3.54 3.16
CA PHE A 194 -17.65 -2.36 2.77
C PHE A 194 -18.01 -1.52 3.99
N TYR A 195 -18.54 -2.13 5.05
CA TYR A 195 -18.97 -1.45 6.25
C TYR A 195 -17.83 -0.66 6.90
N MET A 196 -16.70 -1.32 7.15
CA MET A 196 -15.55 -0.70 7.81
C MET A 196 -15.01 0.48 7.01
N ASN A 197 -14.87 0.31 5.70
CA ASN A 197 -14.32 1.36 4.84
C ASN A 197 -15.34 2.48 4.62
N PHE A 198 -16.62 2.18 4.38
CA PHE A 198 -17.64 3.20 4.10
C PHE A 198 -17.92 4.09 5.32
N ARG A 199 -17.84 3.55 6.55
CA ARG A 199 -17.83 4.37 7.77
C ARG A 199 -16.72 5.42 7.76
N THR A 200 -15.54 5.03 7.28
CA THR A 200 -14.34 5.87 7.26
C THR A 200 -14.39 6.92 6.15
N VAL A 201 -14.69 6.51 4.91
CA VAL A 201 -14.59 7.39 3.73
C VAL A 201 -15.91 7.95 3.24
N GLY A 202 -17.06 7.48 3.74
CA GLY A 202 -18.36 7.80 3.16
C GLY A 202 -18.69 9.31 3.21
N LYS A 203 -18.41 9.99 4.33
CA LYS A 203 -18.56 11.46 4.44
C LYS A 203 -17.71 12.19 3.41
N LEU A 204 -16.47 11.72 3.23
CA LEU A 204 -15.53 12.32 2.29
C LEU A 204 -15.98 12.09 0.85
N LEU A 205 -16.43 10.88 0.52
CA LEU A 205 -17.01 10.54 -0.78
C LEU A 205 -18.17 11.46 -1.12
N GLU A 206 -19.12 11.62 -0.20
CA GLU A 206 -20.29 12.48 -0.39
C GLU A 206 -19.88 13.95 -0.59
N SER A 207 -18.89 14.44 0.16
CA SER A 207 -18.39 15.81 -0.01
C SER A 207 -17.71 16.05 -1.37
N VAL A 208 -17.14 15.01 -1.98
CA VAL A 208 -16.47 15.10 -3.29
C VAL A 208 -17.46 14.89 -4.43
N ASN A 209 -18.41 13.96 -4.28
CA ASN A 209 -19.43 13.66 -5.27
C ASN A 209 -20.68 13.05 -4.59
N GLN A 210 -21.69 13.90 -4.37
CA GLN A 210 -22.94 13.52 -3.73
C GLN A 210 -23.73 12.48 -4.54
N GLU A 211 -23.79 12.62 -5.87
CA GLU A 211 -24.52 11.69 -6.75
C GLU A 211 -23.98 10.26 -6.62
N LYS A 212 -22.63 10.13 -6.60
CA LYS A 212 -21.98 8.83 -6.39
C LYS A 212 -22.19 8.26 -4.99
N ALA A 213 -22.27 9.11 -3.96
CA ALA A 213 -22.66 8.64 -2.64
C ALA A 213 -24.12 8.17 -2.60
N ASP A 214 -25.03 8.85 -3.29
CA ASP A 214 -26.43 8.47 -3.41
C ASP A 214 -26.61 7.13 -4.15
N GLU A 215 -25.82 6.88 -5.20
CA GLU A 215 -25.78 5.57 -5.89
C GLU A 215 -25.41 4.43 -4.93
N LEU A 216 -24.37 4.61 -4.10
CA LEU A 216 -23.96 3.61 -3.10
C LEU A 216 -25.05 3.39 -2.06
N VAL A 217 -25.75 4.44 -1.62
CA VAL A 217 -26.85 4.33 -0.67
C VAL A 217 -28.05 3.61 -1.30
N GLY A 218 -28.30 3.80 -2.60
CA GLY A 218 -29.24 2.98 -3.36
C GLY A 218 -28.89 1.49 -3.27
N LYS A 219 -27.64 1.14 -3.57
CA LYS A 219 -27.14 -0.24 -3.45
C LYS A 219 -27.29 -0.80 -2.03
N ILE A 220 -26.99 -0.02 -0.99
CA ILE A 220 -27.20 -0.43 0.41
C ILE A 220 -28.66 -0.84 0.64
N ARG A 221 -29.62 -0.04 0.16
CA ARG A 221 -31.06 -0.36 0.28
C ARG A 221 -31.43 -1.62 -0.50
N ASP A 222 -30.95 -1.73 -1.74
CA ASP A 222 -31.22 -2.91 -2.57
C ASP A 222 -30.67 -4.19 -1.92
N THR A 223 -29.46 -4.13 -1.36
CA THR A 223 -28.86 -5.24 -0.60
C THR A 223 -29.67 -5.57 0.66
N ILE A 224 -30.14 -4.59 1.43
CA ILE A 224 -30.97 -4.87 2.62
C ILE A 224 -32.28 -5.58 2.26
N LEU A 225 -32.90 -5.15 1.15
CA LEU A 225 -34.23 -5.59 0.72
C LEU A 225 -34.22 -6.91 -0.06
N ALA A 226 -33.06 -7.43 -0.46
CA ALA A 226 -32.98 -8.70 -1.17
C ALA A 226 -33.39 -9.89 -0.29
N ASP A 227 -33.97 -10.91 -0.94
CA ASP A 227 -34.54 -12.08 -0.26
C ASP A 227 -33.49 -12.92 0.47
N ASN A 228 -32.25 -12.94 -0.05
CA ASN A 228 -31.14 -13.77 0.45
C ASN A 228 -30.24 -13.08 1.48
N THR A 229 -30.57 -11.86 1.92
CA THR A 229 -29.70 -11.09 2.81
C THR A 229 -29.66 -11.66 4.22
N THR A 230 -28.46 -11.79 4.80
CA THR A 230 -28.24 -12.29 6.16
C THR A 230 -28.69 -11.27 7.22
N ALA A 231 -28.98 -11.72 8.45
CA ALA A 231 -29.32 -10.82 9.55
C ALA A 231 -28.15 -9.88 9.87
N LYS A 232 -26.91 -10.41 9.84
CA LYS A 232 -25.67 -9.64 9.98
C LYS A 232 -25.55 -8.53 8.94
N THR A 233 -25.72 -8.86 7.66
CA THR A 233 -25.66 -7.86 6.57
C THR A 233 -26.71 -6.77 6.77
N ARG A 234 -27.96 -7.12 7.09
CA ARG A 234 -29.01 -6.11 7.37
C ARG A 234 -28.63 -5.22 8.54
N CYS A 235 -28.07 -5.78 9.62
CA CYS A 235 -27.64 -5.03 10.80
C CYS A 235 -26.57 -3.98 10.45
N LEU A 236 -25.47 -4.41 9.81
CA LEU A 236 -24.37 -3.53 9.42
C LEU A 236 -24.80 -2.42 8.46
N LEU A 237 -25.56 -2.78 7.43
CA LEU A 237 -25.99 -1.85 6.40
C LEU A 237 -27.05 -0.85 6.89
N MET A 238 -27.95 -1.26 7.78
CA MET A 238 -28.90 -0.33 8.43
C MET A 238 -28.18 0.72 9.29
N GLU A 239 -27.15 0.31 10.03
CA GLU A 239 -26.36 1.26 10.82
C GLU A 239 -25.70 2.33 9.93
N LEU A 240 -25.24 1.97 8.72
CA LEU A 240 -24.71 2.95 7.76
C LEU A 240 -25.77 3.92 7.23
N LEU A 241 -27.01 3.43 7.01
CA LEU A 241 -28.12 4.29 6.62
C LEU A 241 -28.47 5.29 7.72
N GLU A 242 -28.51 4.85 8.98
CA GLU A 242 -28.72 5.73 10.13
C GLU A 242 -27.56 6.70 10.32
N LEU A 243 -26.31 6.24 10.16
CA LEU A 243 -25.12 7.09 10.18
C LEU A 243 -25.21 8.22 9.16
N ARG A 244 -25.57 7.90 7.90
CA ARG A 244 -25.73 8.91 6.86
C ARG A 244 -26.92 9.84 7.17
N ALA A 245 -28.06 9.30 7.59
CA ALA A 245 -29.25 10.09 7.93
C ALA A 245 -28.97 11.09 9.08
N GLY A 246 -28.12 10.70 10.02
CA GLY A 246 -27.58 11.54 11.09
C GLY A 246 -26.45 12.50 10.66
N GLN A 247 -26.24 12.71 9.36
CA GLN A 247 -25.17 13.56 8.80
C GLN A 247 -23.77 13.08 9.20
N TRP A 248 -23.54 11.77 9.13
CA TRP A 248 -22.30 11.10 9.54
C TRP A 248 -22.00 11.23 11.03
N ASN A 249 -23.06 11.24 11.83
CA ASN A 249 -23.01 11.28 13.28
C ASN A 249 -24.19 10.51 13.87
N ILE A 250 -23.93 9.54 14.74
CA ILE A 250 -24.96 8.79 15.47
C ILE A 250 -24.69 8.86 16.97
N SER A 251 -25.74 8.69 17.76
CA SER A 251 -25.61 8.70 19.22
C SER A 251 -24.96 7.41 19.72
N LYS A 252 -24.33 7.49 20.90
CA LYS A 252 -23.75 6.31 21.57
C LYS A 252 -24.78 5.23 21.87
N ASP A 253 -26.05 5.60 22.07
CA ASP A 253 -27.12 4.64 22.31
C ASP A 253 -27.46 3.85 21.04
N VAL A 254 -27.42 4.52 19.87
CA VAL A 254 -27.58 3.88 18.55
C VAL A 254 -26.39 2.98 18.24
N GLU A 255 -25.15 3.45 18.44
CA GLU A 255 -23.94 2.63 18.27
C GLU A 255 -23.99 1.38 19.16
N ARG A 256 -24.39 1.53 20.43
CA ARG A 256 -24.54 0.41 21.36
C ARG A 256 -25.62 -0.57 20.88
N TYR A 257 -26.78 -0.06 20.44
CA TYR A 257 -27.86 -0.91 19.94
C TYR A 257 -27.39 -1.83 18.80
N TYR A 258 -26.70 -1.28 17.79
CA TYR A 258 -26.18 -2.09 16.68
C TYR A 258 -25.05 -3.03 17.11
N SER A 259 -24.19 -2.60 18.03
CA SER A 259 -23.10 -3.45 18.55
C SER A 259 -23.62 -4.66 19.33
N ASP A 260 -24.60 -4.44 20.22
CA ASP A 260 -25.23 -5.49 21.01
C ASP A 260 -26.01 -6.44 20.10
N LEU A 261 -26.78 -5.90 19.14
CA LEU A 261 -27.53 -6.69 18.18
C LEU A 261 -26.62 -7.54 17.28
N LEU A 262 -25.51 -6.98 16.80
CA LEU A 262 -24.52 -7.71 16.00
C LEU A 262 -23.92 -8.87 16.80
N THR A 263 -23.60 -8.64 18.07
CA THR A 263 -23.10 -9.68 18.99
C THR A 263 -24.12 -10.82 19.14
N ASP A 264 -25.39 -10.49 19.35
CA ASP A 264 -26.48 -11.46 19.47
C ASP A 264 -26.72 -12.25 18.18
N ILE A 265 -26.57 -11.63 17.01
CA ILE A 265 -26.69 -12.28 15.70
C ILE A 265 -25.54 -13.30 15.54
N MET A 266 -24.30 -12.86 15.75
CA MET A 266 -23.12 -13.71 15.59
C MET A 266 -23.12 -14.90 16.56
N ALA A 267 -23.65 -14.71 17.78
CA ALA A 267 -23.79 -15.78 18.77
C ALA A 267 -24.84 -16.85 18.39
N LYS A 268 -25.80 -16.53 17.52
CA LYS A 268 -26.82 -17.48 17.05
C LYS A 268 -26.41 -18.26 15.80
N GLU A 269 -25.40 -17.76 15.09
CA GLU A 269 -24.85 -18.35 13.87
C GLU A 269 -23.63 -19.25 14.14
N SER A 270 -23.11 -19.25 15.39
CA SER A 270 -22.00 -20.09 15.88
C SER A 270 -22.47 -21.39 16.52
#